data_AF-A0A0F9G7I9-F1
#
_entry.id   AF-A0A0F9G7I9-F1
#
_cell.length_a   1.000
_cell.length_b   1.000
_cell.length_c   1.000
_cell.angle_alpha   90.00
_cell.angle_beta   90.00
_cell.angle_gamma   90.00
#
_symmetry.space_group_name_H-M   'P 1'
#
loop_
_entity.id
_entity.type
_entity.pdbx_description
1 polymer ?
#
loop_
_entity_poly.entity_id
_entity_poly.type
_entity_poly.pdbx_seq_one_letter_code
_entity_poly.pdbx_strand_id
1 'polypeptide(L)'
;AIETAATYGMPTSVVERARELAGTIQVEFEGLVRDLQARRLALEREEEAAARERETLEQERRELKKKLKEADSEKKNIIRKAYEEAREVVRAVKREAAELLDKAKKDKSKSAIKELDKAGKRLDKKIDELTEKPVPIPMDELQPGMRVHVTTIRLDALVVSVDTRSERVKVSASGKELEVPASVILEARDVEKTPQIRTHLVERATNASSEIKLIGLRVDEALQILEPFLNSASLSSLDFVRVIHGIGTGALRKAVREHLEEHPLVESFRPGEQHEGGDGATVVVLK
;
A
#
# COMPACT_ATOMS: atom_id res chain seq x y z
N ALA A 1 70.19 29.71 27.01
CA ALA A 1 69.88 29.39 28.42
C ALA A 1 71.06 28.70 29.12
N ILE A 2 71.47 27.49 28.72
CA ILE A 2 72.60 26.75 29.33
C ILE A 2 73.94 27.48 29.19
N GLU A 3 74.23 28.06 28.02
CA GLU A 3 75.48 28.83 27.80
C GLU A 3 75.55 30.10 28.64
N THR A 4 74.44 30.85 28.73
CA THR A 4 74.31 31.99 29.64
C THR A 4 74.57 31.59 31.10
N ALA A 5 74.04 30.45 31.58
CA ALA A 5 74.26 29.99 32.95
C ALA A 5 75.73 29.64 33.25
N ALA A 6 76.47 29.16 32.24
CA ALA A 6 77.91 28.92 32.35
C ALA A 6 78.71 30.23 32.49
N THR A 7 78.34 31.26 31.73
CA THR A 7 78.96 32.59 31.80
C THR A 7 78.74 33.30 33.14
N TYR A 8 77.60 33.05 33.81
CA TYR A 8 77.27 33.61 35.12
C TYR A 8 77.84 32.80 36.32
N GLY A 9 78.70 31.81 36.08
CA GLY A 9 79.48 31.16 37.14
C GLY A 9 78.85 29.91 37.77
N MET A 10 77.91 29.23 37.10
CA MET A 10 77.45 27.92 37.58
C MET A 10 78.59 26.87 37.58
N PRO A 11 78.57 25.92 38.54
CA PRO A 11 79.52 24.80 38.54
C PRO A 11 79.49 24.01 37.23
N THR A 12 80.66 23.71 36.67
CA THR A 12 80.81 22.98 35.39
C THR A 12 80.08 21.65 35.36
N SER A 13 80.05 20.93 36.47
CA SER A 13 79.34 19.65 36.61
C SER A 13 77.83 19.76 36.41
N VAL A 14 77.22 20.90 36.75
CA VAL A 14 75.78 21.15 36.55
C VAL A 14 75.50 21.50 35.09
N VAL A 15 76.37 22.29 34.46
CA VAL A 15 76.25 22.67 33.04
C VAL A 15 76.42 21.46 32.13
N GLU A 16 77.37 20.57 32.42
CA GLU A 16 77.59 19.33 31.65
C GLU A 16 76.41 18.38 31.75
N ARG A 17 75.89 18.15 32.97
CA ARG A 17 74.69 17.33 33.17
C ARG A 17 73.47 17.90 32.46
N ALA A 18 73.29 19.23 32.45
CA ALA A 18 72.21 19.87 31.73
C ALA A 18 72.34 19.72 30.20
N ARG A 19 73.57 19.72 29.65
CA ARG A 19 73.82 19.46 28.23
C ARG A 19 73.52 18.01 27.84
N GLU A 20 73.92 17.06 28.68
CA GLU A 20 73.66 15.63 28.45
C GLU A 20 72.16 15.31 28.47
N LEU A 21 71.44 15.87 29.45
CA LEU A 21 69.97 15.77 29.53
C LEU A 21 69.27 16.46 28.35
N ALA A 22 69.74 17.64 27.94
CA ALA A 22 69.16 18.33 26.79
C ALA A 22 69.39 17.54 25.49
N GLY A 23 70.57 16.93 25.31
CA GLY A 23 70.87 16.09 24.15
C GLY A 23 70.01 14.82 24.10
N THR A 24 69.83 14.15 25.23
CA THR A 24 68.98 12.94 25.31
C THR A 24 67.51 13.26 25.02
N ILE A 25 66.94 14.31 25.62
CA ILE A 25 65.57 14.76 25.36
C ILE A 25 65.37 15.14 23.89
N GLN A 26 66.36 15.80 23.26
CA GLN A 26 66.27 16.19 21.86
C GLN A 26 66.24 14.97 20.94
N VAL A 27 67.07 13.95 21.19
CA VAL A 27 67.08 12.70 20.42
C VAL A 27 65.77 11.93 20.59
N GLU A 28 65.22 11.86 21.82
CA GLU A 28 63.92 11.22 22.08
C GLU A 28 62.77 11.95 21.37
N PHE A 29 62.77 13.29 21.41
CA PHE A 29 61.76 14.10 20.73
C PHE A 29 61.84 13.93 19.20
N GLU A 30 63.03 13.95 18.61
CA GLU A 30 63.22 13.69 17.18
C GLU A 30 62.79 12.27 16.78
N GLY A 31 62.94 11.29 17.68
CA GLY A 31 62.40 9.94 17.51
C GLY A 31 60.88 9.93 17.50
N LEU A 32 60.26 10.60 18.49
CA LEU A 32 58.80 10.69 18.60
C LEU A 32 58.16 11.41 17.40
N VAL A 33 58.80 12.48 16.89
CA VAL A 33 58.33 13.18 15.69
C VAL A 33 58.40 12.27 14.47
N ARG A 34 59.47 11.49 14.30
CA ARG A 34 59.59 10.50 13.21
C ARG A 34 58.54 9.41 13.30
N ASP A 35 58.30 8.87 14.49
CA ASP A 35 57.26 7.87 14.72
C ASP A 35 55.87 8.42 14.43
N LEU A 36 55.58 9.66 14.86
CA LEU A 36 54.31 10.32 14.59
C LEU A 36 54.10 10.55 13.09
N GLN A 37 55.14 10.99 12.37
CA GLN A 37 55.09 11.16 10.91
C GLN A 37 54.89 9.82 10.20
N ALA A 38 55.58 8.76 10.61
CA ALA A 38 55.44 7.43 10.04
C ALA A 38 54.02 6.88 10.26
N ARG A 39 53.47 7.03 11.47
CA ARG A 39 52.09 6.63 11.79
C ARG A 39 51.06 7.43 11.01
N ARG A 40 51.25 8.73 10.86
CA ARG A 40 50.38 9.58 10.04
C ARG A 40 50.35 9.10 8.59
N LEU A 41 51.52 8.86 7.99
CA LEU A 41 51.60 8.38 6.61
C LEU A 41 50.98 6.98 6.44
N ALA A 42 51.15 6.10 7.44
CA ALA A 42 50.51 4.79 7.44
C ALA A 42 48.98 4.90 7.49
N LEU A 43 48.46 5.78 8.35
CA LEU A 43 47.03 6.04 8.46
C LEU A 43 46.46 6.64 7.17
N GLU A 44 47.12 7.63 6.57
CA GLU A 44 46.70 8.22 5.29
C GLU A 44 46.62 7.15 4.18
N ARG A 45 47.58 6.22 4.12
CA ARG A 45 47.54 5.11 3.15
C ARG A 45 46.41 4.11 3.42
N GLU A 46 46.14 3.81 4.68
CA GLU A 46 45.05 2.92 5.07
C GLU A 46 43.70 3.54 4.76
N GLU A 47 43.52 4.84 5.03
CA GLU A 47 42.32 5.60 4.68
C GLU A 47 42.09 5.62 3.16
N GLU A 48 43.12 5.86 2.35
CA GLU A 48 43.00 5.80 0.90
C GLU A 48 42.67 4.39 0.39
N ALA A 49 43.27 3.34 0.97
CA ALA A 49 42.99 1.96 0.59
C ALA A 49 41.54 1.59 0.93
N ALA A 50 41.07 1.95 2.12
CA ALA A 50 39.69 1.74 2.55
C ALA A 50 38.69 2.54 1.69
N ALA A 51 39.05 3.76 1.28
CA ALA A 51 38.22 4.56 0.38
C ALA A 51 38.07 3.90 -0.99
N ARG A 52 39.17 3.42 -1.59
CA ARG A 52 39.15 2.67 -2.86
C ARG A 52 38.32 1.40 -2.77
N GLU A 53 38.49 0.63 -1.70
CA GLU A 53 37.73 -0.61 -1.48
C GLU A 53 36.22 -0.34 -1.34
N ARG A 54 35.85 0.70 -0.59
CA ARG A 54 34.44 1.13 -0.46
C ARG A 54 33.86 1.51 -1.81
N GLU A 55 34.59 2.26 -2.62
CA GLU A 55 34.14 2.65 -3.96
C GLU A 55 33.90 1.41 -4.85
N THR A 56 34.82 0.44 -4.85
CA THR A 56 34.64 -0.81 -5.60
C THR A 56 33.44 -1.60 -5.12
N LEU A 57 33.23 -1.71 -3.80
CA LEU A 57 32.08 -2.41 -3.22
C LEU A 57 30.76 -1.73 -3.57
N GLU A 58 30.71 -0.40 -3.60
CA GLU A 58 29.52 0.34 -4.02
C GLU A 58 29.21 0.13 -5.51
N GLN A 59 30.23 0.13 -6.37
CA GLN A 59 30.07 -0.18 -7.80
C GLN A 59 29.54 -1.60 -8.01
N GLU A 60 30.16 -2.61 -7.38
CA GLU A 60 29.72 -4.00 -7.44
C GLU A 60 28.29 -4.18 -6.92
N ARG A 61 27.95 -3.54 -5.79
CA ARG A 61 26.57 -3.55 -5.26
C ARG A 61 25.58 -2.96 -6.24
N ARG A 62 25.93 -1.87 -6.91
CA ARG A 62 25.07 -1.22 -7.90
C ARG A 62 24.86 -2.11 -9.12
N GLU A 63 25.91 -2.77 -9.59
CA GLU A 63 25.82 -3.74 -10.68
C GLU A 63 24.98 -4.96 -10.31
N LEU A 64 25.20 -5.54 -9.14
CA LEU A 64 24.43 -6.68 -8.64
C LEU A 64 22.94 -6.31 -8.53
N LYS A 65 22.63 -5.13 -7.99
CA LYS A 65 21.24 -4.64 -7.91
C LYS A 65 20.60 -4.49 -9.29
N LYS A 66 21.36 -4.01 -10.28
CA LYS A 66 20.89 -3.91 -11.66
C LYS A 66 20.63 -5.29 -12.27
N LYS A 67 21.57 -6.22 -12.14
CA LYS A 67 21.44 -7.61 -12.62
C LYS A 67 20.26 -8.33 -11.96
N LEU A 68 20.05 -8.13 -10.66
CA LEU A 68 18.91 -8.71 -9.94
C LEU A 68 17.59 -8.21 -10.52
N LYS A 69 17.47 -6.90 -10.72
CA LYS A 69 16.26 -6.28 -11.30
C LYS A 69 16.00 -6.74 -12.73
N GLU A 70 17.04 -6.86 -13.54
CA GLU A 70 16.96 -7.39 -14.91
C GLU A 70 16.48 -8.84 -14.90
N ALA A 71 17.10 -9.71 -14.09
CA ALA A 71 16.71 -11.11 -13.95
C ALA A 71 15.26 -11.28 -13.44
N ASP A 72 14.83 -10.48 -12.49
CA ASP A 72 13.45 -10.48 -12.00
C ASP A 72 12.47 -10.06 -13.10
N SER A 73 12.81 -9.03 -13.88
CA SER A 73 11.97 -8.59 -14.99
C SER A 73 11.88 -9.62 -16.12
N GLU A 74 12.97 -10.33 -16.42
CA GLU A 74 13.01 -11.41 -17.39
C GLU A 74 12.17 -12.60 -16.91
N LYS A 75 12.35 -13.00 -15.65
CA LYS A 75 11.54 -14.05 -15.03
C LYS A 75 10.05 -13.74 -15.11
N LYS A 76 9.64 -12.51 -14.76
CA LYS A 76 8.24 -12.05 -14.89
C LYS A 76 7.75 -12.18 -16.33
N ASN A 77 8.55 -11.74 -17.30
CA ASN A 77 8.20 -11.81 -18.72
C ASN A 77 8.07 -13.25 -19.24
N ILE A 78 8.98 -14.15 -18.85
CA ILE A 78 8.93 -15.57 -19.22
C ILE A 78 7.68 -16.22 -18.64
N ILE A 79 7.41 -15.99 -17.35
CA ILE A 79 6.21 -16.52 -16.68
C ILE A 79 4.95 -16.01 -17.38
N ARG A 80 4.87 -14.71 -17.69
CA ARG A 80 3.73 -14.12 -18.40
C ARG A 80 3.50 -14.76 -19.76
N LYS A 81 4.55 -14.92 -20.58
CA LYS A 81 4.47 -15.57 -21.89
C LYS A 81 4.03 -17.03 -21.77
N ALA A 82 4.61 -17.79 -20.84
CA ALA A 82 4.24 -19.18 -20.60
C ALA A 82 2.75 -19.33 -20.22
N TYR A 83 2.22 -18.43 -19.39
CA TYR A 83 0.79 -18.41 -19.06
C TYR A 83 -0.09 -18.04 -20.26
N GLU A 84 0.34 -17.09 -21.08
CA GLU A 84 -0.40 -16.69 -22.29
C GLU A 84 -0.46 -17.83 -23.31
N GLU A 85 0.67 -18.49 -23.59
CA GLU A 85 0.76 -19.68 -24.44
C GLU A 85 -0.10 -20.82 -23.90
N ALA A 86 0.00 -21.12 -22.60
CA ALA A 86 -0.84 -22.13 -21.96
C ALA A 86 -2.34 -21.81 -22.12
N ARG A 87 -2.72 -20.54 -22.01
CA ARG A 87 -4.10 -20.07 -22.18
C ARG A 87 -4.58 -20.20 -23.63
N GLU A 88 -3.71 -20.02 -24.60
CA GLU A 88 -4.03 -20.26 -26.01
C GLU A 88 -4.24 -21.74 -26.30
N VAL A 89 -3.33 -22.61 -25.84
CA VAL A 89 -3.45 -24.06 -25.97
C VAL A 89 -4.76 -24.56 -25.38
N VAL A 90 -5.06 -24.12 -24.15
CA VAL A 90 -6.31 -24.46 -23.47
C VAL A 90 -7.54 -23.98 -24.26
N ARG A 91 -7.51 -22.76 -24.81
CA ARG A 91 -8.60 -22.25 -25.65
C ARG A 91 -8.76 -23.04 -26.95
N ALA A 92 -7.66 -23.44 -27.57
CA ALA A 92 -7.68 -24.27 -28.78
C ALA A 92 -8.30 -25.65 -28.48
N VAL A 93 -7.86 -26.32 -27.43
CA VAL A 93 -8.41 -27.61 -26.99
C VAL A 93 -9.90 -27.48 -26.63
N LYS A 94 -10.32 -26.40 -25.96
CA LYS A 94 -11.74 -26.14 -25.67
C LYS A 94 -12.57 -26.02 -26.96
N ARG A 95 -12.08 -25.30 -27.98
CA ARG A 95 -12.78 -25.15 -29.27
C ARG A 95 -12.91 -26.49 -29.98
N GLU A 96 -11.84 -27.27 -30.04
CA GLU A 96 -11.84 -28.59 -30.66
C GLU A 96 -12.80 -29.56 -29.94
N ALA A 97 -12.77 -29.58 -28.60
CA ALA A 97 -13.69 -30.37 -27.80
C ALA A 97 -15.17 -29.96 -28.02
N ALA A 98 -15.44 -28.66 -28.15
CA ALA A 98 -16.78 -28.16 -28.44
C ALA A 98 -17.27 -28.58 -29.84
N GLU A 99 -16.40 -28.55 -30.85
CA GLU A 99 -16.72 -29.03 -32.20
C GLU A 99 -17.00 -30.53 -32.24
N LEU A 100 -16.19 -31.34 -31.54
CA LEU A 100 -16.43 -32.78 -31.42
C LEU A 100 -17.75 -33.09 -30.70
N LEU A 101 -18.06 -32.33 -29.65
CA LEU A 101 -19.35 -32.41 -28.96
C LEU A 101 -20.52 -32.03 -29.87
N ASP A 102 -20.39 -30.98 -30.69
CA ASP A 102 -21.45 -30.58 -31.64
C ASP A 102 -21.68 -31.65 -32.72
N LYS A 103 -20.60 -32.26 -33.24
CA LYS A 103 -20.68 -33.40 -34.16
C LYS A 103 -21.38 -34.60 -33.50
N ALA A 104 -21.00 -34.96 -32.27
CA ALA A 104 -21.64 -36.04 -31.52
C ALA A 104 -23.12 -35.74 -31.15
N LYS A 105 -23.47 -34.46 -30.95
CA LYS A 105 -24.86 -34.02 -30.71
C LYS A 105 -25.77 -34.25 -31.91
N LYS A 106 -25.23 -34.23 -33.14
CA LYS A 106 -25.98 -34.49 -34.38
C LYS A 106 -26.33 -35.97 -34.56
N ASP A 107 -25.58 -36.90 -33.97
CA ASP A 107 -25.78 -38.37 -34.09
C ASP A 107 -26.79 -39.00 -33.10
N LYS A 108 -27.81 -38.24 -32.69
CA LYS A 108 -29.06 -38.75 -32.07
C LYS A 108 -28.94 -39.58 -30.76
N SER A 109 -28.51 -38.95 -29.66
CA SER A 109 -28.93 -39.42 -28.31
C SER A 109 -29.10 -38.25 -27.33
N LYS A 110 -30.33 -37.74 -27.21
CA LYS A 110 -30.69 -36.58 -26.37
C LYS A 110 -30.33 -36.74 -24.87
N SER A 111 -30.23 -37.97 -24.36
CA SER A 111 -29.88 -38.26 -22.96
C SER A 111 -28.37 -38.23 -22.71
N ALA A 112 -27.57 -38.89 -23.55
CA ALA A 112 -26.10 -38.86 -23.46
C ALA A 112 -25.53 -37.45 -23.68
N ILE A 113 -26.15 -36.68 -24.58
CA ILE A 113 -25.80 -35.29 -24.87
C ILE A 113 -25.92 -34.38 -23.63
N LYS A 114 -26.92 -34.61 -22.76
CA LYS A 114 -27.18 -33.74 -21.61
C LYS A 114 -26.20 -33.98 -20.46
N GLU A 115 -25.67 -35.20 -20.35
CA GLU A 115 -24.59 -35.54 -19.41
C GLU A 115 -23.24 -35.05 -19.90
N LEU A 116 -22.96 -35.19 -21.21
CA LEU A 116 -21.78 -34.63 -21.85
C LEU A 116 -21.73 -33.10 -21.77
N ASP A 117 -22.86 -32.40 -21.92
CA ASP A 117 -22.94 -30.93 -21.78
C ASP A 117 -22.66 -30.47 -20.34
N LYS A 118 -23.14 -31.23 -19.35
CA LYS A 118 -22.83 -30.97 -17.93
C LYS A 118 -21.37 -31.25 -17.59
N ALA A 119 -20.79 -32.30 -18.16
CA ALA A 119 -19.37 -32.63 -18.00
C ALA A 119 -18.48 -31.55 -18.65
N GLY A 120 -18.83 -31.11 -19.87
CA GLY A 120 -18.16 -30.00 -20.57
C GLY A 120 -18.19 -28.72 -19.76
N LYS A 121 -19.37 -28.30 -19.24
CA LYS A 121 -19.50 -27.11 -18.39
C LYS A 121 -18.72 -27.20 -17.07
N ARG A 122 -18.58 -28.39 -16.50
CA ARG A 122 -17.77 -28.61 -15.28
C ARG A 122 -16.28 -28.53 -15.59
N LEU A 123 -15.87 -29.05 -16.74
CA LEU A 123 -14.50 -28.97 -17.21
C LEU A 123 -14.15 -27.52 -17.57
N ASP A 124 -15.05 -26.80 -18.22
CA ASP A 124 -14.91 -25.37 -18.52
C ASP A 124 -14.68 -24.56 -17.26
N LYS A 125 -15.49 -24.76 -16.21
CA LYS A 125 -15.32 -24.10 -14.91
C LYS A 125 -13.98 -24.42 -14.26
N LYS A 126 -13.55 -25.69 -14.24
CA LYS A 126 -12.25 -26.07 -13.66
C LYS A 126 -11.07 -25.48 -14.42
N ILE A 127 -11.19 -25.41 -15.75
CA ILE A 127 -10.16 -24.81 -16.60
C ILE A 127 -10.14 -23.29 -16.46
N ASP A 128 -11.30 -22.65 -16.37
CA ASP A 128 -11.40 -21.21 -16.10
C ASP A 128 -10.82 -20.90 -14.70
N GLU A 129 -11.12 -21.70 -13.68
CA GLU A 129 -10.50 -21.60 -12.34
C GLU A 129 -8.97 -21.82 -12.36
N LEU A 130 -8.45 -22.68 -13.23
CA LEU A 130 -7.00 -22.91 -13.41
C LEU A 130 -6.30 -21.80 -14.20
N THR A 131 -7.01 -21.15 -15.13
CA THR A 131 -6.49 -20.06 -15.97
C THR A 131 -6.74 -18.66 -15.36
N GLU A 132 -7.64 -18.55 -14.39
CA GLU A 132 -7.95 -17.32 -13.69
C GLU A 132 -7.11 -17.07 -12.44
N LYS A 133 -6.19 -17.96 -12.03
CA LYS A 133 -5.26 -17.63 -10.95
C LYS A 133 -4.46 -16.38 -11.35
N PRO A 134 -4.75 -15.21 -10.76
CA PRO A 134 -4.10 -14.00 -11.21
C PRO A 134 -2.65 -14.10 -10.75
N VAL A 135 -1.73 -13.66 -11.60
CA VAL A 135 -0.32 -13.61 -11.22
C VAL A 135 -0.23 -12.63 -10.05
N PRO A 136 0.30 -13.03 -8.88
CA PRO A 136 0.47 -12.12 -7.75
C PRO A 136 1.28 -10.91 -8.18
N ILE A 137 0.83 -9.71 -7.82
CA ILE A 137 1.57 -8.49 -8.17
C ILE A 137 2.91 -8.54 -7.41
N PRO A 138 4.04 -8.33 -8.09
CA PRO A 138 5.33 -8.16 -7.44
C PRO A 138 5.30 -6.98 -6.46
N MET A 139 5.87 -7.13 -5.27
CA MET A 139 5.86 -6.08 -4.23
C MET A 139 6.33 -4.70 -4.70
N ASP A 140 7.26 -4.65 -5.64
CA ASP A 140 7.84 -3.40 -6.16
C ASP A 140 6.86 -2.54 -6.97
N GLU A 141 5.74 -3.12 -7.41
CA GLU A 141 4.69 -2.42 -8.17
C GLU A 141 3.54 -1.97 -7.26
N LEU A 142 3.56 -2.34 -5.98
CA LEU A 142 2.54 -1.92 -5.01
C LEU A 142 2.88 -0.53 -4.46
N GLN A 143 2.06 0.46 -4.79
CA GLN A 143 2.12 1.79 -4.23
C GLN A 143 1.01 2.03 -3.20
N PRO A 144 1.29 2.77 -2.12
CA PRO A 144 0.25 3.29 -1.24
C PRO A 144 -0.80 4.05 -2.06
N GLY A 145 -2.08 3.69 -1.92
CA GLY A 145 -3.19 4.24 -2.71
C GLY A 145 -3.71 3.33 -3.82
N MET A 146 -3.00 2.25 -4.18
CA MET A 146 -3.46 1.30 -5.20
C MET A 146 -4.63 0.46 -4.71
N ARG A 147 -5.63 0.25 -5.58
CA ARG A 147 -6.72 -0.70 -5.34
C ARG A 147 -6.25 -2.08 -5.78
N VAL A 148 -6.23 -3.02 -4.85
CA VAL A 148 -5.75 -4.38 -5.05
C VAL A 148 -6.79 -5.37 -4.57
N HIS A 149 -6.93 -6.49 -5.25
CA HIS A 149 -7.83 -7.56 -4.84
C HIS A 149 -7.09 -8.54 -3.93
N VAL A 150 -7.60 -8.74 -2.71
CA VAL A 150 -6.96 -9.61 -1.72
C VAL A 150 -7.66 -10.97 -1.72
N THR A 151 -6.97 -12.01 -2.18
CA THR A 151 -7.55 -13.35 -2.39
C THR A 151 -8.01 -14.02 -1.09
N THR A 152 -7.37 -13.73 0.05
CA THR A 152 -7.74 -14.29 1.37
C THR A 152 -9.16 -13.87 1.79
N ILE A 153 -9.50 -12.61 1.52
CA ILE A 153 -10.76 -12.01 1.93
C ILE A 153 -11.74 -11.85 0.75
N ARG A 154 -11.29 -12.14 -0.48
CA ARG A 154 -12.06 -11.97 -1.73
C ARG A 154 -12.67 -10.57 -1.86
N LEU A 155 -11.95 -9.55 -1.36
CA LEU A 155 -12.38 -8.15 -1.36
C LEU A 155 -11.31 -7.27 -2.00
N ASP A 156 -11.77 -6.20 -2.63
CA ASP A 156 -10.92 -5.11 -3.07
C ASP A 156 -10.52 -4.26 -1.86
N ALA A 157 -9.23 -4.01 -1.72
CA ALA A 157 -8.64 -3.26 -0.63
C ALA A 157 -7.70 -2.19 -1.18
N LEU A 158 -7.54 -1.10 -0.45
CA LEU A 158 -6.61 -0.03 -0.80
C LEU A 158 -5.28 -0.25 -0.06
N VAL A 159 -4.17 -0.26 -0.78
CA VAL A 159 -2.84 -0.39 -0.16
C VAL A 159 -2.57 0.84 0.71
N VAL A 160 -2.43 0.66 2.02
CA VAL A 160 -2.12 1.74 2.97
C VAL A 160 -0.62 1.91 3.10
N SER A 161 0.10 0.80 3.25
CA SER A 161 1.56 0.79 3.34
C SER A 161 2.11 -0.57 2.92
N VAL A 162 3.26 -0.54 2.23
CA VAL A 162 3.99 -1.74 1.81
C VAL A 162 5.22 -1.84 2.69
N ASP A 163 5.37 -2.94 3.43
CA ASP A 163 6.59 -3.24 4.17
C ASP A 163 7.44 -4.22 3.37
N THR A 164 8.44 -3.68 2.67
CA THR A 164 9.37 -4.43 1.84
C THR A 164 10.34 -5.29 2.65
N ARG A 165 10.44 -5.10 3.97
CA ARG A 165 11.37 -5.84 4.84
C ARG A 165 10.76 -7.14 5.39
N SER A 166 9.44 -7.18 5.54
CA SER A 166 8.70 -8.32 6.09
C SER A 166 7.89 -9.09 5.05
N GLU A 167 7.90 -8.66 3.78
CA GLU A 167 7.03 -9.17 2.71
C GLU A 167 5.52 -9.06 3.03
N ARG A 168 5.13 -8.08 3.85
CA ARG A 168 3.75 -7.83 4.25
C ARG A 168 3.25 -6.49 3.74
N VAL A 169 1.95 -6.44 3.40
CA VAL A 169 1.29 -5.24 2.92
C VAL A 169 0.10 -4.97 3.81
N LYS A 170 0.02 -3.74 4.29
CA LYS A 170 -1.13 -3.25 5.02
C LYS A 170 -2.15 -2.73 4.01
N VAL A 171 -3.32 -3.35 3.98
CA VAL A 171 -4.41 -3.03 3.07
C VAL A 171 -5.64 -2.61 3.88
N SER A 172 -6.34 -1.58 3.42
CA SER A 172 -7.61 -1.14 3.98
C SER A 172 -8.74 -1.69 3.15
N ALA A 173 -9.44 -2.68 3.68
CA ALA A 173 -10.64 -3.24 3.07
C ALA A 173 -11.85 -2.76 3.88
N SER A 174 -12.72 -1.96 3.26
CA SER A 174 -13.98 -1.50 3.86
C SER A 174 -13.83 -0.83 5.24
N GLY A 175 -12.75 -0.09 5.47
CA GLY A 175 -12.49 0.65 6.72
C GLY A 175 -11.76 -0.13 7.81
N LYS A 176 -11.34 -1.38 7.56
CA LYS A 176 -10.47 -2.15 8.46
C LYS A 176 -9.09 -2.32 7.85
N GLU A 177 -8.04 -2.02 8.63
CA GLU A 177 -6.66 -2.29 8.26
C GLU A 177 -6.34 -3.76 8.51
N LEU A 178 -5.86 -4.45 7.47
CA LEU A 178 -5.45 -5.84 7.51
C LEU A 178 -4.02 -5.95 6.97
N GLU A 179 -3.22 -6.81 7.59
CA GLU A 179 -1.84 -7.02 7.19
C GLU A 179 -1.71 -8.39 6.52
N VAL A 180 -1.57 -8.39 5.19
CA VAL A 180 -1.59 -9.60 4.36
C VAL A 180 -0.27 -9.78 3.61
N PRO A 181 0.19 -11.02 3.39
CA PRO A 181 1.37 -11.28 2.58
C PRO A 181 1.13 -10.88 1.11
N ALA A 182 2.14 -10.31 0.44
CA ALA A 182 2.03 -9.83 -0.93
C ALA A 182 1.68 -10.91 -1.97
N SER A 183 1.95 -12.18 -1.65
CA SER A 183 1.59 -13.33 -2.49
C SER A 183 0.09 -13.51 -2.70
N VAL A 184 -0.73 -12.84 -1.90
CA VAL A 184 -2.20 -12.95 -1.92
C VAL A 184 -2.85 -11.64 -2.41
N ILE A 185 -2.05 -10.76 -3.02
CA ILE A 185 -2.47 -9.47 -3.55
C ILE A 185 -2.41 -9.54 -5.08
N LEU A 186 -3.55 -9.23 -5.69
CA LEU A 186 -3.77 -9.34 -7.12
C LEU A 186 -4.19 -7.98 -7.67
N GLU A 187 -3.88 -7.71 -8.93
CA GLU A 187 -4.35 -6.49 -9.61
C GLU A 187 -5.87 -6.49 -9.62
N ALA A 188 -6.46 -5.38 -9.17
CA ALA A 188 -7.88 -5.17 -9.35
C ALA A 188 -8.15 -5.11 -10.86
N ARG A 189 -8.71 -6.18 -11.43
CA ARG A 189 -9.22 -6.13 -12.80
C ARG A 189 -10.33 -5.08 -12.79
N ASP A 190 -10.16 -4.03 -13.59
CA ASP A 190 -11.31 -3.34 -14.17
C ASP A 190 -12.00 -4.35 -15.08
N VAL A 191 -12.85 -5.17 -14.49
CA VAL A 191 -13.87 -5.88 -15.24
C VAL A 191 -14.79 -4.79 -15.76
N GLU A 192 -14.60 -4.39 -17.03
CA GLU A 192 -15.62 -3.69 -17.79
C GLU A 192 -16.92 -4.45 -17.57
N LYS A 193 -17.77 -3.91 -16.69
CA LYS A 193 -19.11 -4.42 -16.48
C LYS A 193 -19.84 -4.22 -17.79
N THR A 194 -19.95 -5.29 -18.56
CA THR A 194 -20.96 -5.42 -19.61
C THR A 194 -22.29 -4.96 -19.02
N PRO A 195 -23.09 -4.14 -19.74
CA PRO A 195 -24.29 -3.55 -19.18
C PRO A 195 -25.36 -4.64 -19.11
N GLN A 196 -25.31 -5.43 -18.04
CA GLN A 196 -26.47 -6.19 -17.62
C GLN A 196 -27.40 -5.20 -16.93
N ILE A 197 -28.53 -4.97 -17.58
CA ILE A 197 -29.73 -4.38 -16.98
C ILE A 197 -29.96 -5.14 -15.66
N ARG A 198 -29.58 -4.53 -14.55
CA ARG A 198 -29.81 -5.07 -13.22
C ARG A 198 -30.49 -3.97 -12.42
N THR A 199 -31.78 -4.23 -12.20
CA THR A 199 -32.61 -3.68 -11.14
C THR A 199 -31.77 -3.31 -9.93
N HIS A 200 -31.88 -2.04 -9.52
CA HIS A 200 -31.23 -1.48 -8.33
C HIS A 200 -31.67 -2.26 -7.08
N LEU A 201 -30.94 -3.31 -6.72
CA LEU A 201 -30.87 -3.80 -5.36
C LEU A 201 -29.49 -3.39 -4.85
N VAL A 202 -29.45 -2.23 -4.21
CA VAL A 202 -28.25 -1.63 -3.65
C VAL A 202 -27.88 -2.45 -2.40
N GLU A 203 -26.97 -3.40 -2.58
CA GLU A 203 -26.06 -3.82 -1.50
C GLU A 203 -25.10 -2.65 -1.26
N ARG A 204 -25.36 -1.82 -0.24
CA ARG A 204 -24.37 -0.85 0.26
C ARG A 204 -24.07 -1.09 1.74
N ALA A 205 -22.92 -1.72 1.93
CA ALA A 205 -21.83 -1.25 2.78
C ALA A 205 -22.19 -0.71 4.18
N THR A 206 -21.93 -1.56 5.16
CA THR A 206 -21.75 -1.32 6.59
C THR A 206 -20.69 -0.25 6.90
N ASN A 207 -21.05 1.02 6.74
CA ASN A 207 -20.47 2.18 7.43
C ASN A 207 -21.48 3.31 7.28
N ALA A 208 -22.55 3.30 8.09
CA ALA A 208 -23.47 4.42 8.16
C ALA A 208 -22.69 5.64 8.68
N SER A 209 -22.35 6.56 7.77
CA SER A 209 -21.87 7.88 8.15
C SER A 209 -22.98 8.54 8.95
N SER A 210 -22.71 8.94 10.19
CA SER A 210 -23.68 9.63 11.07
C SER A 210 -24.04 11.04 10.57
N GLU A 211 -23.59 11.43 9.38
CA GLU A 211 -23.90 12.69 8.72
C GLU A 211 -24.36 12.48 7.26
N ILE A 212 -25.31 13.30 6.83
CA ILE A 212 -25.74 13.43 5.43
C ILE A 212 -25.69 14.90 5.01
N LYS A 213 -25.16 15.16 3.80
CA LYS A 213 -25.04 16.50 3.20
C LYS A 213 -26.06 16.66 2.08
N LEU A 214 -26.99 17.59 2.25
CA LEU A 214 -28.07 17.92 1.31
C LEU A 214 -27.88 19.30 0.67
N ILE A 215 -26.73 19.95 0.90
CA ILE A 215 -26.44 21.30 0.40
C ILE A 215 -26.41 21.29 -1.13
N GLY A 216 -27.17 22.21 -1.74
CA GLY A 216 -27.20 22.40 -3.19
C GLY A 216 -28.19 21.51 -3.93
N LEU A 217 -28.90 20.62 -3.22
CA LEU A 217 -29.97 19.79 -3.81
C LEU A 217 -31.30 20.54 -3.86
N ARG A 218 -32.18 20.14 -4.77
CA ARG A 218 -33.59 20.55 -4.73
C ARG A 218 -34.32 19.82 -3.59
N VAL A 219 -35.44 20.38 -3.15
CA VAL A 219 -36.24 19.82 -2.04
C VAL A 219 -36.60 18.35 -2.28
N ASP A 220 -37.14 18.04 -3.46
CA ASP A 220 -37.59 16.67 -3.78
C ASP A 220 -36.41 15.68 -3.83
N GLU A 221 -35.28 16.10 -4.38
CA GLU A 221 -34.06 15.28 -4.45
C GLU A 221 -33.48 15.04 -3.05
N ALA A 222 -33.50 16.06 -2.19
CA ALA A 222 -32.99 15.97 -0.84
C ALA A 222 -33.82 14.97 0.01
N LEU A 223 -35.15 14.98 -0.13
CA LEU A 223 -36.04 14.05 0.56
C LEU A 223 -35.85 12.60 0.09
N GLN A 224 -35.70 12.38 -1.23
CA GLN A 224 -35.45 11.04 -1.79
C GLN A 224 -34.15 10.40 -1.29
N ILE A 225 -33.15 11.20 -0.89
CA ILE A 225 -31.88 10.71 -0.34
C ILE A 225 -31.95 10.59 1.19
N LEU A 226 -32.73 11.45 1.86
CA LEU A 226 -32.89 11.45 3.30
C LEU A 226 -33.59 10.18 3.81
N GLU A 227 -34.63 9.72 3.13
CA GLU A 227 -35.40 8.53 3.52
C GLU A 227 -34.57 7.23 3.58
N PRO A 228 -33.83 6.82 2.53
CA PRO A 228 -32.98 5.64 2.60
C PRO A 228 -31.82 5.80 3.59
N PHE A 229 -31.39 7.04 3.87
CA PHE A 229 -30.38 7.32 4.87
C PHE A 229 -30.88 7.07 6.29
N LEU A 230 -32.08 7.54 6.65
CA LEU A 230 -32.69 7.28 7.96
C LEU A 230 -32.91 5.77 8.18
N ASN A 231 -33.35 5.05 7.15
CA ASN A 231 -33.49 3.59 7.20
C ASN A 231 -32.14 2.89 7.45
N SER A 232 -31.09 3.31 6.74
CA SER A 232 -29.75 2.73 6.91
C SER A 232 -29.13 3.05 8.28
N ALA A 233 -29.41 4.25 8.81
CA ALA A 233 -28.94 4.67 10.12
C ALA A 233 -29.63 3.92 11.26
N SER A 234 -30.95 3.72 11.17
CA SER A 234 -31.71 2.91 12.13
C SER A 234 -31.25 1.44 12.10
N LEU A 235 -31.03 0.86 10.91
CA LEU A 235 -30.47 -0.49 10.76
C LEU A 235 -29.04 -0.63 11.31
N SER A 236 -28.29 0.47 11.37
CA SER A 236 -26.93 0.49 11.91
C SER A 236 -26.88 0.83 13.41
N SER A 237 -28.04 0.91 14.08
CA SER A 237 -28.18 1.22 15.50
C SER A 237 -27.46 2.52 15.92
N LEU A 238 -27.57 3.56 15.10
CA LEU A 238 -27.08 4.90 15.46
C LEU A 238 -28.12 5.63 16.31
N ASP A 239 -27.72 6.09 17.50
CA ASP A 239 -28.60 6.84 18.41
C ASP A 239 -29.01 8.21 17.84
N PHE A 240 -28.11 8.84 17.07
CA PHE A 240 -28.37 10.14 16.43
C PHE A 240 -27.67 10.28 15.08
N VAL A 241 -28.27 11.08 14.21
CA VAL A 241 -27.74 11.44 12.89
C VAL A 241 -27.85 12.93 12.63
N ARG A 242 -26.92 13.47 11.82
CA ARG A 242 -26.84 14.88 11.48
C ARG A 242 -27.19 15.13 10.02
N VAL A 243 -28.20 15.94 9.77
CA VAL A 243 -28.68 16.31 8.45
C VAL A 243 -28.25 17.74 8.14
N ILE A 244 -27.35 17.91 7.17
CA ILE A 244 -26.79 19.21 6.79
C ILE A 244 -27.54 19.73 5.56
N HIS A 245 -28.49 20.65 5.77
CA HIS A 245 -29.30 21.26 4.70
C HIS A 245 -28.82 22.67 4.31
N GLY A 246 -27.92 23.28 5.09
CA GLY A 246 -27.43 24.64 4.88
C GLY A 246 -28.39 25.73 5.39
N ILE A 247 -27.91 26.97 5.44
CA ILE A 247 -28.66 28.13 5.98
C ILE A 247 -29.56 28.73 4.89
N GLY A 248 -28.98 29.10 3.75
CA GLY A 248 -29.67 29.44 2.50
C GLY A 248 -30.97 30.24 2.65
N THR A 249 -31.99 29.89 1.85
CA THR A 249 -33.35 30.45 1.89
C THR A 249 -34.25 29.76 2.92
N GLY A 250 -33.74 28.80 3.69
CA GLY A 250 -34.52 28.01 4.63
C GLY A 250 -35.51 26.99 4.02
N ALA A 251 -35.62 26.91 2.68
CA ALA A 251 -36.56 26.00 2.01
C ALA A 251 -36.25 24.52 2.30
N LEU A 252 -34.98 24.11 2.17
CA LEU A 252 -34.54 22.75 2.50
C LEU A 252 -34.70 22.45 3.99
N ARG A 253 -34.38 23.40 4.86
CA ARG A 253 -34.58 23.27 6.32
C ARG A 253 -36.04 23.00 6.66
N LYS A 254 -36.98 23.75 6.07
CA LYS A 254 -38.41 23.59 6.32
C LYS A 254 -38.89 22.22 5.85
N ALA A 255 -38.58 21.86 4.61
CA ALA A 255 -39.02 20.59 4.03
C ALA A 255 -38.43 19.37 4.75
N VAL A 256 -37.15 19.43 5.15
CA VAL A 256 -36.51 18.36 5.93
C VAL A 256 -37.17 18.21 7.30
N ARG A 257 -37.47 19.31 8.01
CA ARG A 257 -38.11 19.22 9.33
C ARG A 257 -39.55 18.72 9.25
N GLU A 258 -40.33 19.19 8.27
CA GLU A 258 -41.68 18.67 8.00
C GLU A 258 -41.66 17.16 7.73
N HIS A 259 -40.70 16.70 6.92
CA HIS A 259 -40.55 15.28 6.64
C HIS A 259 -40.12 14.46 7.87
N LEU A 260 -39.25 15.01 8.73
CA LEU A 260 -38.80 14.35 9.95
C LEU A 260 -39.89 14.27 11.03
N GLU A 261 -40.80 15.25 11.09
CA GLU A 261 -41.96 15.22 12.01
C GLU A 261 -42.90 14.04 11.73
N GLU A 262 -43.07 13.68 10.46
CA GLU A 262 -43.96 12.59 10.03
C GLU A 262 -43.26 11.21 10.00
N HIS A 263 -41.94 11.16 10.16
CA HIS A 263 -41.17 9.95 9.90
C HIS A 263 -41.20 8.97 11.09
N PRO A 264 -41.60 7.69 10.90
CA PRO A 264 -41.83 6.75 12.00
C PRO A 264 -40.57 6.39 12.79
N LEU A 265 -39.40 6.39 12.14
CA LEU A 265 -38.10 6.08 12.73
C LEU A 265 -37.46 7.23 13.54
N VAL A 266 -38.07 8.41 13.53
CA VAL A 266 -37.57 9.58 14.26
C VAL A 266 -38.22 9.64 15.64
N GLU A 267 -37.41 9.77 16.68
CA GLU A 267 -37.86 10.01 18.05
C GLU A 267 -38.03 11.50 18.32
N SER A 268 -37.00 12.29 18.01
CA SER A 268 -37.00 13.74 18.15
C SER A 268 -35.96 14.38 17.23
N PHE A 269 -36.09 15.68 16.97
CA PHE A 269 -35.07 16.42 16.25
C PHE A 269 -34.88 17.82 16.85
N ARG A 270 -33.67 18.35 16.72
CA ARG A 270 -33.30 19.70 17.19
C ARG A 270 -32.40 20.39 16.17
N PRO A 271 -32.34 21.73 16.15
CA PRO A 271 -31.28 22.44 15.44
C PRO A 271 -29.90 22.01 15.99
N GLY A 272 -28.90 22.03 15.11
CA GLY A 272 -27.51 21.79 15.51
C GLY A 272 -26.99 22.90 16.41
N GLU A 273 -26.09 22.55 17.32
CA GLU A 273 -25.37 23.53 18.12
C GLU A 273 -24.32 24.29 17.30
N GLN A 274 -23.73 25.35 17.86
CA GLN A 274 -22.70 26.18 17.21
C GLN A 274 -21.55 25.34 16.61
N HIS A 275 -21.19 24.24 17.27
CA HIS A 275 -20.12 23.32 16.85
C HIS A 275 -20.58 22.24 15.85
N GLU A 276 -21.88 22.08 15.64
CA GLU A 276 -22.49 21.06 14.77
C GLU A 276 -22.97 21.62 13.42
N GLY A 277 -22.85 22.94 13.23
CA GLY A 277 -23.32 23.66 12.03
C GLY A 277 -24.48 24.62 12.28
N GLY A 278 -24.86 24.83 13.55
CA GLY A 278 -25.90 25.78 13.96
C GLY A 278 -27.24 25.49 13.29
N ASP A 279 -27.95 26.55 12.90
CA ASP A 279 -29.24 26.44 12.19
C ASP A 279 -29.11 25.91 10.75
N GLY A 280 -27.87 25.68 10.26
CA GLY A 280 -27.60 25.03 8.97
C GLY A 280 -27.60 23.49 9.02
N ALA A 281 -27.76 22.91 10.21
CA ALA A 281 -27.86 21.49 10.44
C ALA A 281 -29.03 21.16 11.37
N THR A 282 -29.61 19.97 11.19
CA THR A 282 -30.61 19.39 12.08
C THR A 282 -30.09 18.07 12.61
N VAL A 283 -30.08 17.90 13.93
CA VAL A 283 -29.70 16.67 14.62
C VAL A 283 -30.98 15.89 14.91
N VAL A 284 -31.00 14.63 14.49
CA VAL A 284 -32.16 13.73 14.56
C VAL A 284 -31.80 12.57 15.47
N VAL A 285 -32.63 12.33 16.48
CA VAL A 285 -32.56 11.16 17.37
C VAL A 285 -33.45 10.07 16.79
N LEU A 286 -32.90 8.88 16.60
CA LEU A 286 -33.59 7.73 16.02
C LEU A 286 -34.10 6.80 17.12
N LYS A 287 -35.19 6.08 16.82
CA LYS A 287 -35.76 5.05 17.71
C LYS A 287 -35.05 3.71 17.62
#